data_AF-A0A847FAM5-F1
#
_entry.id   AF-A0A847FAM5-F1
#
_cell.length_a   1.000
_cell.length_b   1.000
_cell.length_c   1.000
_cell.angle_alpha   90.00
_cell.angle_beta   90.00
_cell.angle_gamma   90.00
#
_symmetry.space_group_name_H-M   'P 1'
#
loop_
_entity.id
_entity.type
_entity.pdbx_description
1 polymer ?
#
loop_
_entity_poly.entity_id
_entity_poly.type
_entity_poly.pdbx_seq_one_letter_code
_entity_poly.pdbx_strand_id
1 'polypeptide(L)'
;MTRVRLQKAIAQAGHASRRKAEELILAGRVRVNGVIVRELGVQVDPRRDRIELDGRRVVPQKPVYYLVHKPRGMITTMTDPEGRPTIQDVLKKIPERVFPVGRLDFHTSGVILATNDGEMAEALSHPRSRVKKVYIAKFTGHLNDEELAMLRNGVTLDDGYVTRPADVYVDRVERDVTWLRIGITEGKNRQIHRMAEAIGKKVFRLARLEYAGLTAEGLKPGEFRPLFTKEIDALKKSYFNPHRRWKANRRAEERRALLEGAPIDEHFEFGGDLDEEDAAAFEETFGRGGAEFEPREDWGDAERSARPSARGRRGGHAEEEGQVGAEGGRGRRGRGGARAIEGSEGGRGRRARADRFAERGDRKKSPDGGRTDLRKPPHRDEAQKKKRR
;
A
#
# COMPACT_ATOMS: atom_id res chain seq x y z
N MET A 1 1.27 -5.17 31.57
CA MET A 1 0.19 -4.36 30.95
C MET A 1 0.82 -3.49 29.88
N THR A 2 0.23 -3.40 28.69
CA THR A 2 0.87 -2.76 27.54
C THR A 2 0.39 -1.32 27.41
N ARG A 3 1.12 -0.38 28.00
CA ARG A 3 0.97 1.04 27.66
C ARG A 3 1.42 1.25 26.22
N VAL A 4 0.67 2.05 25.46
CA VAL A 4 0.98 2.41 24.07
C VAL A 4 1.00 3.93 23.92
N ARG A 5 1.80 4.44 22.98
CA ARG A 5 1.81 5.88 22.68
C ARG A 5 0.42 6.36 22.23
N LEU A 6 -0.01 7.53 22.68
CA LEU A 6 -1.35 8.10 22.42
C LEU A 6 -1.70 8.15 20.93
N GLN A 7 -0.76 8.55 20.08
CA GLN A 7 -0.96 8.55 18.62
C GLN A 7 -1.11 7.14 18.00
N LYS A 8 -0.57 6.09 18.64
CA LYS A 8 -0.81 4.69 18.23
C LYS A 8 -2.24 4.28 18.60
N ALA A 9 -2.71 4.61 19.79
CA ALA A 9 -4.08 4.31 20.22
C ALA A 9 -5.13 4.99 19.32
N ILE A 10 -4.96 6.28 19.02
CA ILE A 10 -5.86 7.04 18.12
C ILE A 10 -5.85 6.45 16.70
N ALA A 11 -4.69 6.01 16.21
CA ALA A 11 -4.57 5.40 14.88
C ALA A 11 -5.20 4.00 14.81
N GLN A 12 -5.01 3.16 15.84
CA GLN A 12 -5.63 1.82 15.95
C GLN A 12 -7.15 1.88 16.13
N ALA A 13 -7.67 2.97 16.71
CA ALA A 13 -9.11 3.27 16.76
C ALA A 13 -9.66 3.85 15.43
N GLY A 14 -8.83 4.00 14.39
CA GLY A 14 -9.27 4.40 13.05
C GLY A 14 -9.53 5.90 12.86
N HIS A 15 -9.29 6.76 13.85
CA HIS A 15 -9.60 8.20 13.72
C HIS A 15 -8.60 8.98 12.85
N ALA A 16 -7.34 8.54 12.75
CA ALA A 16 -6.29 9.26 12.06
C ALA A 16 -5.13 8.34 11.60
N SER A 17 -4.20 8.85 10.80
CA SER A 17 -2.86 8.25 10.68
C SER A 17 -2.05 8.57 11.95
N ARG A 18 -0.95 7.84 12.23
CA ARG A 18 -0.09 8.13 13.40
C ARG A 18 0.43 9.57 13.39
N ARG A 19 0.92 10.06 12.25
CA ARG A 19 1.39 11.45 12.09
C ARG A 19 0.25 12.46 12.26
N LYS A 20 -0.92 12.19 11.66
CA LYS A 20 -2.08 13.08 11.81
C LYS A 20 -2.62 13.11 13.24
N ALA A 21 -2.49 12.00 13.99
CA ALA A 21 -2.80 11.98 15.41
C ALA A 21 -1.79 12.82 16.23
N GLU A 22 -0.50 12.86 15.86
CA GLU A 22 0.49 13.75 16.49
C GLU A 22 0.13 15.23 16.28
N GLU A 23 -0.29 15.62 15.06
CA GLU A 23 -0.83 16.97 14.79
C GLU A 23 -2.08 17.30 15.64
N LEU A 24 -3.01 16.35 15.79
CA LEU A 24 -4.23 16.53 16.60
C LEU A 24 -3.93 16.65 18.10
N ILE A 25 -2.90 15.95 18.60
CA ILE A 25 -2.40 16.09 19.97
C ILE A 25 -1.81 17.50 20.14
N LEU A 26 -0.88 17.93 19.28
CA LEU A 26 -0.26 19.26 19.34
C LEU A 26 -1.31 20.40 19.30
N ALA A 27 -2.37 20.23 18.49
CA ALA A 27 -3.50 21.15 18.42
C ALA A 27 -4.38 21.19 19.69
N GLY A 28 -4.15 20.33 20.68
CA GLY A 28 -4.95 20.23 21.91
C GLY A 28 -6.36 19.67 21.70
N ARG A 29 -6.59 18.91 20.61
CA ARG A 29 -7.89 18.31 20.28
C ARG A 29 -8.13 16.97 20.98
N VAL A 30 -7.09 16.42 21.62
CA VAL A 30 -7.12 15.13 22.31
C VAL A 30 -7.20 15.36 23.82
N ARG A 31 -8.08 14.61 24.48
CA ARG A 31 -8.14 14.50 25.94
C ARG A 31 -7.84 13.08 26.39
N VAL A 32 -7.18 12.95 27.54
CA VAL A 32 -6.99 11.68 28.25
C VAL A 32 -7.46 11.87 29.67
N ASN A 33 -8.42 11.06 30.11
CA ASN A 33 -9.04 11.14 31.44
C ASN A 33 -9.57 12.55 31.79
N GLY A 34 -10.05 13.28 30.77
CA GLY A 34 -10.59 14.65 30.88
C GLY A 34 -9.55 15.77 30.69
N VAL A 35 -8.24 15.47 30.81
CA VAL A 35 -7.16 16.45 30.66
C VAL A 35 -6.78 16.59 29.18
N ILE A 36 -6.64 17.82 28.68
CA ILE A 36 -6.15 18.07 27.31
C ILE A 36 -4.66 17.73 27.23
N VAL A 37 -4.28 16.88 26.29
CA VAL A 37 -2.88 16.49 26.04
C VAL A 37 -2.36 17.24 24.82
N ARG A 38 -1.23 17.92 24.97
CA ARG A 38 -0.47 18.57 23.88
C ARG A 38 0.94 18.01 23.69
N GLU A 39 1.42 17.19 24.62
CA GLU A 39 2.75 16.60 24.59
C GLU A 39 2.78 15.33 23.72
N LEU A 40 3.81 15.18 22.88
CA LEU A 40 4.03 13.96 22.10
C LEU A 40 4.78 12.90 22.92
N GLY A 41 4.45 11.63 22.68
CA GLY A 41 5.11 10.50 23.36
C GLY A 41 4.40 10.01 24.62
N VAL A 42 3.41 10.77 25.13
CA VAL A 42 2.48 10.35 26.19
C VAL A 42 1.96 8.94 25.91
N GLN A 43 2.02 8.09 26.94
CA GLN A 43 1.55 6.71 26.87
C GLN A 43 0.26 6.52 27.65
N VAL A 44 -0.63 5.69 27.11
CA VAL A 44 -1.97 5.39 27.63
C VAL A 44 -2.20 3.87 27.61
N ASP A 45 -3.10 3.40 28.47
CA ASP A 45 -3.71 2.06 28.40
C ASP A 45 -5.12 2.20 27.80
N PRO A 46 -5.35 1.86 26.51
CA PRO A 46 -6.65 2.01 25.85
C PRO A 46 -7.80 1.19 26.47
N ARG A 47 -7.51 0.30 27.42
CA ARG A 47 -8.53 -0.47 28.17
C ARG A 47 -8.95 0.22 29.47
N ARG A 48 -8.14 1.15 29.98
CA ARG A 48 -8.37 1.86 31.26
C ARG A 48 -8.58 3.35 31.07
N ASP A 49 -7.76 3.99 30.25
CA ASP A 49 -7.79 5.42 30.02
C ASP A 49 -8.94 5.82 29.07
N ARG A 50 -9.66 6.88 29.47
CA ARG A 50 -10.71 7.51 28.67
C ARG A 50 -10.08 8.51 27.71
N ILE A 51 -9.71 8.03 26.52
CA ILE A 51 -9.21 8.85 25.42
C ILE A 51 -10.40 9.47 24.67
N GLU A 52 -10.33 10.77 24.38
CA GLU A 52 -11.29 11.48 23.54
C GLU A 52 -10.57 12.30 22.45
N LEU A 53 -11.21 12.41 21.29
CA LEU A 53 -10.85 13.33 20.21
C LEU A 53 -12.07 14.23 19.95
N ASP A 54 -11.92 15.54 20.10
CA ASP A 54 -13.01 16.53 19.96
C ASP A 54 -14.28 16.18 20.78
N GLY A 55 -14.10 15.67 22.00
CA GLY A 55 -15.19 15.24 22.89
C GLY A 55 -15.87 13.91 22.52
N ARG A 56 -15.40 13.22 21.46
CA ARG A 56 -15.86 11.87 21.11
C ARG A 56 -14.90 10.83 21.67
N ARG A 57 -15.40 9.81 22.35
CA ARG A 57 -14.58 8.73 22.90
C ARG A 57 -13.88 7.94 21.78
N VAL A 58 -12.58 7.79 21.90
CA VAL A 58 -11.74 6.96 21.03
C VAL A 58 -11.84 5.51 21.50
N VAL A 59 -12.34 4.62 20.65
CA VAL A 59 -12.58 3.20 20.97
C VAL A 59 -11.79 2.31 20.01
N PRO A 60 -11.00 1.33 20.48
CA PRO A 60 -10.28 0.41 19.61
C PRO A 60 -11.22 -0.34 18.66
N GLN A 61 -10.86 -0.40 17.38
CA GLN A 61 -11.58 -1.21 16.39
C GLN A 61 -11.14 -2.67 16.48
N LYS A 62 -12.00 -3.60 16.02
CA LYS A 62 -11.61 -5.01 15.87
C LYS A 62 -10.59 -5.13 14.72
N PRO A 63 -9.53 -5.96 14.87
CA PRO A 63 -8.63 -6.29 13.77
C PRO A 63 -9.40 -6.91 12.59
N VAL A 64 -9.18 -6.38 11.38
CA VAL A 64 -9.66 -6.93 10.12
C VAL A 64 -8.49 -7.11 9.16
N TYR A 65 -8.57 -8.13 8.30
CA TYR A 65 -7.50 -8.47 7.36
C TYR A 65 -8.12 -8.79 6.00
N TYR A 66 -7.61 -8.16 4.96
CA TYR A 66 -8.08 -8.31 3.60
C TYR A 66 -6.93 -8.69 2.68
N LEU A 67 -7.19 -9.64 1.77
CA LEU A 67 -6.34 -9.88 0.61
C LEU A 67 -6.83 -9.00 -0.52
N VAL A 68 -5.92 -8.26 -1.14
CA VAL A 68 -6.22 -7.31 -2.22
C VAL A 68 -5.39 -7.68 -3.45
N HIS A 69 -6.04 -7.83 -4.60
CA HIS A 69 -5.33 -7.93 -5.87
C HIS A 69 -5.11 -6.52 -6.41
N LYS A 70 -3.93 -5.95 -6.17
CA LYS A 70 -3.59 -4.60 -6.66
C LYS A 70 -3.45 -4.61 -8.20
N PRO A 71 -4.12 -3.70 -8.93
CA PRO A 71 -3.91 -3.53 -10.37
C PRO A 71 -2.58 -2.82 -10.69
N ARG A 72 -2.13 -2.91 -11.95
CA ARG A 72 -1.04 -2.07 -12.49
C ARG A 72 -1.55 -0.63 -12.65
N GLY A 73 -0.63 0.35 -12.74
CA GLY A 73 -0.99 1.76 -12.94
C GLY A 73 -1.53 2.44 -11.67
N MET A 74 -1.13 1.97 -10.50
CA MET A 74 -1.65 2.43 -9.20
C MET A 74 -0.56 2.46 -8.14
N ILE A 75 -0.47 3.53 -7.35
CA ILE A 75 0.54 3.68 -6.28
C ILE A 75 0.05 3.04 -4.99
N THR A 76 0.90 2.28 -4.28
CA THR A 76 0.62 1.83 -2.92
C THR A 76 0.87 2.95 -1.90
N THR A 77 -0.05 3.93 -1.87
CA THR A 77 -0.12 5.00 -0.88
C THR A 77 -1.59 5.27 -0.49
N MET A 78 -1.80 5.89 0.68
CA MET A 78 -3.13 6.36 1.12
C MET A 78 -3.42 7.82 0.73
N THR A 79 -2.44 8.52 0.13
CA THR A 79 -2.56 9.89 -0.39
C THR A 79 -1.42 10.12 -1.38
N ASP A 80 -1.71 10.69 -2.55
CA ASP A 80 -0.71 11.05 -3.55
C ASP A 80 -0.82 12.55 -3.90
N PRO A 81 0.23 13.38 -3.70
CA PRO A 81 0.18 14.81 -4.00
C PRO A 81 0.01 15.13 -5.50
N GLU A 82 0.41 14.22 -6.38
CA GLU A 82 0.31 14.37 -7.83
C GLU A 82 -1.04 13.88 -8.40
N GLY A 83 -1.96 13.40 -7.55
CA GLY A 83 -3.29 12.97 -7.95
C GLY A 83 -3.33 11.68 -8.78
N ARG A 84 -2.28 10.86 -8.78
CA ARG A 84 -2.23 9.59 -9.52
C ARG A 84 -3.14 8.55 -8.84
N PRO A 85 -3.67 7.55 -9.56
CA PRO A 85 -4.49 6.49 -8.97
C PRO A 85 -3.76 5.78 -7.82
N THR A 86 -4.43 5.54 -6.70
CA THR A 86 -3.81 4.96 -5.50
C THR A 86 -4.58 3.74 -4.99
N ILE A 87 -3.92 2.89 -4.19
CA ILE A 87 -4.60 1.74 -3.58
C ILE A 87 -5.78 2.14 -2.68
N GLN A 88 -5.84 3.41 -2.23
CA GLN A 88 -7.02 3.97 -1.58
C GLN A 88 -8.30 3.82 -2.43
N ASP A 89 -8.21 3.84 -3.76
CA ASP A 89 -9.36 3.68 -4.65
C ASP A 89 -9.98 2.27 -4.61
N VAL A 90 -9.18 1.27 -4.23
CA VAL A 90 -9.66 -0.09 -3.92
C VAL A 90 -10.10 -0.16 -2.46
N LEU A 91 -9.27 0.31 -1.53
CA LEU A 91 -9.52 0.19 -0.08
C LEU A 91 -10.72 1.01 0.41
N LYS A 92 -11.12 2.09 -0.26
CA LYS A 92 -12.32 2.89 0.10
C LYS A 92 -13.66 2.13 -0.06
N LYS A 93 -13.62 0.95 -0.70
CA LYS A 93 -14.75 0.03 -0.83
C LYS A 93 -14.90 -0.90 0.39
N ILE A 94 -13.89 -0.94 1.27
CA ILE A 94 -13.92 -1.67 2.55
C ILE A 94 -14.54 -0.74 3.61
N PRO A 95 -15.50 -1.21 4.44
CA PRO A 95 -16.16 -0.36 5.42
C PRO A 95 -15.24 0.03 6.59
N GLU A 96 -14.28 -0.81 6.96
CA GLU A 96 -13.26 -0.49 7.96
C GLU A 96 -12.10 0.33 7.39
N ARG A 97 -11.52 1.20 8.22
CA ARG A 97 -10.34 1.99 7.84
C ARG A 97 -9.06 1.14 7.87
N VAL A 98 -8.77 0.49 6.74
CA VAL A 98 -7.54 -0.30 6.54
C VAL A 98 -6.42 0.48 5.83
N PHE A 99 -5.20 -0.04 5.91
CA PHE A 99 -4.02 0.42 5.18
C PHE A 99 -3.23 -0.78 4.63
N PRO A 100 -2.46 -0.61 3.53
CA PRO A 100 -1.69 -1.71 2.93
C PRO A 100 -0.51 -2.15 3.81
N VAL A 101 -0.23 -3.45 3.79
CA VAL A 101 0.96 -4.08 4.42
C VAL A 101 2.08 -4.11 3.38
N GLY A 102 3.18 -3.39 3.66
CA GLY A 102 4.25 -3.17 2.70
C GLY A 102 3.80 -2.36 1.48
N ARG A 103 4.53 -2.50 0.36
CA ARG A 103 4.26 -1.78 -0.90
C ARG A 103 4.42 -2.68 -2.13
N LEU A 104 3.76 -2.30 -3.22
CA LEU A 104 4.05 -2.74 -4.59
C LEU A 104 4.28 -1.49 -5.45
N ASP A 105 5.18 -1.59 -6.42
CA ASP A 105 5.50 -0.47 -7.32
C ASP A 105 4.32 -0.15 -8.26
N PHE A 106 4.34 1.05 -8.87
CA PHE A 106 3.24 1.56 -9.70
C PHE A 106 2.83 0.59 -10.82
N HIS A 107 3.82 0.05 -11.54
CA HIS A 107 3.61 -0.92 -12.63
C HIS A 107 3.53 -2.39 -12.19
N THR A 108 3.57 -2.68 -10.90
CA THR A 108 3.50 -4.04 -10.34
C THR A 108 2.10 -4.36 -9.87
N SER A 109 1.52 -5.46 -10.34
CA SER A 109 0.23 -5.98 -9.88
C SER A 109 0.38 -7.12 -8.87
N GLY A 110 -0.75 -7.64 -8.39
CA GLY A 110 -0.82 -8.88 -7.61
C GLY A 110 -1.13 -8.68 -6.14
N VAL A 111 -0.82 -9.69 -5.34
CA VAL A 111 -1.23 -9.81 -3.94
C VAL A 111 -0.64 -8.70 -3.07
N ILE A 112 -1.48 -8.04 -2.30
CA ILE A 112 -1.07 -7.24 -1.13
C ILE A 112 -2.11 -7.40 -0.02
N LEU A 113 -1.65 -7.48 1.23
CA LEU A 113 -2.54 -7.47 2.39
C LEU A 113 -2.94 -6.04 2.77
N ALA A 114 -4.14 -5.87 3.31
CA ALA A 114 -4.58 -4.63 3.96
C ALA A 114 -5.21 -4.93 5.31
N THR A 115 -4.95 -4.10 6.31
CA THR A 115 -5.44 -4.29 7.69
C THR A 115 -5.55 -2.97 8.43
N ASN A 116 -6.29 -2.95 9.55
CA ASN A 116 -6.20 -1.90 10.57
C ASN A 116 -5.25 -2.29 11.73
N ASP A 117 -4.78 -3.54 11.78
CA ASP A 117 -3.85 -4.05 12.78
C ASP A 117 -2.40 -3.68 12.46
N GLY A 118 -1.93 -2.60 13.09
CA GLY A 118 -0.55 -2.13 12.97
C GLY A 118 0.49 -3.08 13.57
N GLU A 119 0.12 -4.05 14.41
CA GLU A 119 1.07 -5.02 14.99
C GLU A 119 1.30 -6.17 14.00
N MET A 120 0.24 -6.69 13.38
CA MET A 120 0.38 -7.66 12.28
C MET A 120 1.07 -7.04 11.06
N ALA A 121 0.73 -5.80 10.70
CA ALA A 121 1.37 -5.12 9.58
C ALA A 121 2.87 -4.90 9.79
N GLU A 122 3.29 -4.54 11.02
CA GLU A 122 4.70 -4.45 11.40
C GLU A 122 5.38 -5.82 11.32
N ALA A 123 4.78 -6.85 11.94
CA ALA A 123 5.31 -8.21 11.93
C ALA A 123 5.55 -8.77 10.52
N LEU A 124 4.66 -8.47 9.57
CA LEU A 124 4.79 -8.91 8.17
C LEU A 124 5.73 -8.03 7.31
N SER A 125 5.94 -6.78 7.71
CA SER A 125 6.80 -5.83 6.97
C SER A 125 8.25 -5.80 7.47
N HIS A 126 8.50 -6.23 8.71
CA HIS A 126 9.80 -6.11 9.36
C HIS A 126 10.86 -7.04 8.71
N PRO A 127 12.07 -6.55 8.35
CA PRO A 127 13.07 -7.34 7.62
C PRO A 127 13.53 -8.64 8.31
N ARG A 128 13.46 -8.70 9.65
CA ARG A 128 13.78 -9.92 10.42
C ARG A 128 12.79 -11.06 10.20
N SER A 129 11.54 -10.76 9.80
CA SER A 129 10.48 -11.77 9.63
C SER A 129 10.62 -12.60 8.36
N ARG A 130 11.53 -12.21 7.45
CA ARG A 130 11.89 -12.94 6.21
C ARG A 130 10.69 -13.43 5.37
N VAL A 131 9.56 -12.71 5.41
CA VAL A 131 8.29 -13.13 4.80
C VAL A 131 8.49 -13.44 3.32
N LYS A 132 8.18 -14.67 2.89
CA LYS A 132 8.33 -15.12 1.49
C LYS A 132 7.33 -14.40 0.59
N LYS A 133 7.79 -14.04 -0.61
CA LYS A 133 7.06 -13.28 -1.63
C LYS A 133 7.39 -13.91 -2.97
N VAL A 134 6.39 -14.44 -3.67
CA VAL A 134 6.59 -15.09 -4.96
C VAL A 134 6.07 -14.18 -6.06
N TYR A 135 6.92 -13.92 -7.04
CA TYR A 135 6.65 -13.07 -8.19
C TYR A 135 6.71 -13.87 -9.49
N ILE A 136 5.95 -13.43 -10.48
CA ILE A 136 6.15 -13.78 -11.89
C ILE A 136 6.69 -12.55 -12.60
N ALA A 137 7.78 -12.71 -13.34
CA ALA A 137 8.55 -11.63 -13.94
C ALA A 137 8.90 -11.96 -15.39
N LYS A 138 8.62 -11.04 -16.32
CA LYS A 138 8.96 -11.16 -17.76
C LYS A 138 10.27 -10.43 -18.03
N PHE A 139 11.35 -11.17 -18.24
CA PHE A 139 12.69 -10.68 -18.56
C PHE A 139 12.88 -10.50 -20.08
N THR A 140 13.76 -9.60 -20.48
CA THR A 140 14.29 -9.47 -21.85
C THR A 140 15.22 -10.62 -22.22
N GLY A 141 15.09 -11.13 -23.43
CA GLY A 141 15.94 -12.17 -23.99
C GLY A 141 15.78 -13.52 -23.30
N HIS A 142 16.57 -14.49 -23.78
CA HIS A 142 16.83 -15.70 -23.02
C HIS A 142 17.75 -15.40 -21.83
N LEU A 143 17.61 -16.20 -20.78
CA LEU A 143 18.59 -16.28 -19.70
C LEU A 143 19.34 -17.60 -19.79
N ASN A 144 20.66 -17.55 -19.67
CA ASN A 144 21.50 -18.75 -19.60
C ASN A 144 21.62 -19.27 -18.15
N ASP A 145 22.24 -20.43 -17.96
CA ASP A 145 22.35 -21.06 -16.64
C ASP A 145 23.23 -20.26 -15.66
N GLU A 146 24.23 -19.51 -16.15
CA GLU A 146 25.07 -18.63 -15.34
C GLU A 146 24.26 -17.45 -14.77
N GLU A 147 23.48 -16.77 -15.63
CA GLU A 147 22.58 -15.67 -15.24
C GLU A 147 21.50 -16.15 -14.27
N LEU A 148 20.97 -17.37 -14.46
CA LEU A 148 20.05 -18.01 -13.52
C LEU A 148 20.74 -18.34 -12.19
N ALA A 149 21.96 -18.87 -12.20
CA ALA A 149 22.74 -19.15 -11.00
C ALA A 149 23.09 -17.88 -10.22
N MET A 150 23.45 -16.79 -10.91
CA MET A 150 23.64 -15.46 -10.30
C MET A 150 22.37 -15.00 -9.57
N LEU A 151 21.21 -15.05 -10.23
CA LEU A 151 19.94 -14.68 -9.60
C LEU A 151 19.56 -15.57 -8.39
N ARG A 152 19.93 -16.85 -8.41
CA ARG A 152 19.68 -17.81 -7.31
C ARG A 152 20.59 -17.57 -6.12
N ASN A 153 21.89 -17.40 -6.34
CA ASN A 153 22.90 -17.26 -5.29
C ASN A 153 22.91 -15.85 -4.68
N GLY A 154 22.44 -14.86 -5.43
CA GLY A 154 22.39 -13.45 -5.04
C GLY A 154 23.30 -12.59 -5.91
N VAL A 155 22.86 -11.36 -6.20
CA VAL A 155 23.58 -10.41 -7.06
C VAL A 155 23.85 -9.11 -6.34
N THR A 156 24.97 -8.47 -6.68
CA THR A 156 25.30 -7.11 -6.22
C THR A 156 24.46 -6.10 -6.99
N LEU A 157 23.70 -5.28 -6.27
CA LEU A 157 22.92 -4.19 -6.83
C LEU A 157 23.76 -2.92 -6.99
N ASP A 158 23.24 -1.91 -7.69
CA ASP A 158 23.88 -0.61 -7.97
C ASP A 158 24.25 0.24 -6.73
N ASP A 159 23.71 -0.08 -5.54
CA ASP A 159 24.08 0.52 -4.25
C ASP A 159 25.13 -0.31 -3.48
N GLY A 160 25.73 -1.30 -4.13
CA GLY A 160 26.69 -2.23 -3.52
C GLY A 160 26.06 -3.30 -2.62
N TYR A 161 24.72 -3.32 -2.47
CA TYR A 161 24.05 -4.33 -1.66
C TYR A 161 24.00 -5.67 -2.39
N VAL A 162 24.55 -6.72 -1.79
CA VAL A 162 24.38 -8.10 -2.28
C VAL A 162 23.02 -8.64 -1.79
N THR A 163 22.16 -9.06 -2.72
CA THR A 163 20.88 -9.67 -2.38
C THR A 163 21.06 -11.02 -1.70
N ARG A 164 20.10 -11.42 -0.88
CA ARG A 164 20.03 -12.82 -0.41
C ARG A 164 19.80 -13.78 -1.59
N PRO A 165 20.10 -15.07 -1.39
CA PRO A 165 19.64 -16.13 -2.29
C PRO A 165 18.13 -16.06 -2.52
N ALA A 166 17.71 -16.45 -3.72
CA ALA A 166 16.33 -16.40 -4.18
C ALA A 166 15.94 -17.70 -4.89
N ASP A 167 14.69 -18.13 -4.72
CA ASP A 167 14.15 -19.26 -5.46
C ASP A 167 13.86 -18.80 -6.89
N VAL A 168 14.57 -19.33 -7.90
CA VAL A 168 14.39 -18.89 -9.31
C VAL A 168 14.16 -20.08 -10.23
N TYR A 169 12.94 -20.13 -10.77
CA TYR A 169 12.49 -21.15 -11.72
C TYR A 169 12.11 -20.50 -13.05
N VAL A 170 12.49 -21.14 -14.16
CA VAL A 170 11.99 -20.77 -15.49
C VAL A 170 10.55 -21.28 -15.58
N ASP A 171 9.61 -20.35 -15.72
CA ASP A 171 8.17 -20.64 -15.84
C ASP A 171 7.82 -20.99 -17.29
N ARG A 172 8.39 -20.23 -18.25
CA ARG A 172 8.38 -20.51 -19.69
C ARG A 172 9.35 -19.60 -20.45
N VAL A 173 9.64 -19.95 -21.70
CA VAL A 173 10.46 -19.17 -22.62
C VAL A 173 9.64 -18.89 -23.89
N GLU A 174 9.60 -17.63 -24.34
CA GLU A 174 8.90 -17.19 -25.56
C GLU A 174 9.89 -16.36 -26.38
N ARG A 175 10.18 -16.69 -27.66
CA ARG A 175 11.04 -15.90 -28.58
C ARG A 175 12.14 -15.06 -27.89
N ASP A 176 11.93 -13.75 -27.72
CA ASP A 176 12.92 -12.81 -27.17
C ASP A 176 12.71 -12.47 -25.68
N VAL A 177 12.08 -13.36 -24.89
CA VAL A 177 11.73 -13.12 -23.47
C VAL A 177 11.64 -14.41 -22.65
N THR A 178 12.19 -14.40 -21.44
CA THR A 178 12.05 -15.48 -20.46
C THR A 178 11.14 -15.05 -19.31
N TRP A 179 10.21 -15.91 -18.91
CA TRP A 179 9.39 -15.71 -17.71
C TRP A 179 9.98 -16.49 -16.54
N LEU A 180 10.25 -15.79 -15.44
CA LEU A 180 10.78 -16.36 -14.21
C LEU A 180 9.78 -16.27 -13.07
N ARG A 181 9.63 -17.36 -12.34
CA ARG A 181 9.02 -17.39 -11.01
C ARG A 181 10.11 -17.17 -9.98
N ILE A 182 10.01 -16.07 -9.22
CA ILE A 182 11.06 -15.60 -8.30
C ILE A 182 10.51 -15.49 -6.88
N GLY A 183 11.03 -16.30 -5.96
CA GLY A 183 10.76 -16.27 -4.53
C GLY A 183 11.83 -15.48 -3.77
N ILE A 184 11.44 -14.41 -3.07
CA ILE A 184 12.35 -13.62 -2.21
C ILE A 184 11.81 -13.43 -0.79
N THR A 185 12.71 -13.45 0.19
CA THR A 185 12.40 -13.24 1.62
C THR A 185 12.59 -11.80 2.08
N GLU A 186 13.31 -10.98 1.31
CA GLU A 186 13.50 -9.55 1.54
C GLU A 186 12.67 -8.67 0.58
N GLY A 187 12.95 -7.38 0.49
CA GLY A 187 12.09 -6.42 -0.22
C GLY A 187 12.74 -5.05 -0.36
N LYS A 188 13.93 -5.00 -0.95
CA LYS A 188 14.61 -3.75 -1.31
C LYS A 188 13.80 -2.97 -2.35
N ASN A 189 14.03 -1.66 -2.47
CA ASN A 189 13.34 -0.86 -3.47
C ASN A 189 13.61 -1.43 -4.87
N ARG A 190 12.55 -1.69 -5.65
CA ARG A 190 12.61 -2.22 -7.02
C ARG A 190 13.46 -3.50 -7.18
N GLN A 191 13.62 -4.31 -6.12
CA GLN A 191 14.64 -5.36 -6.05
C GLN A 191 14.73 -6.25 -7.30
N ILE A 192 13.62 -6.80 -7.80
CA ILE A 192 13.64 -7.70 -8.98
C ILE A 192 14.05 -6.98 -10.27
N HIS A 193 13.74 -5.68 -10.41
CA HIS A 193 14.27 -4.88 -11.54
C HIS A 193 15.78 -4.69 -11.41
N ARG A 194 16.27 -4.33 -10.21
CA ARG A 194 17.71 -4.12 -9.95
C ARG A 194 18.52 -5.41 -10.11
N MET A 195 17.96 -6.55 -9.69
CA MET A 195 18.56 -7.89 -9.90
C MET A 195 18.67 -8.23 -11.40
N ALA A 196 17.66 -7.87 -12.21
CA ALA A 196 17.71 -8.05 -13.66
C ALA A 196 18.74 -7.11 -14.32
N GLU A 197 18.79 -5.86 -13.89
CA GLU A 197 19.74 -4.85 -14.37
C GLU A 197 21.20 -5.28 -14.07
N ALA A 198 21.45 -5.91 -12.91
CA ALA A 198 22.75 -6.47 -12.53
C ALA A 198 23.25 -7.64 -13.42
N ILE A 199 22.33 -8.36 -14.10
CA ILE A 199 22.66 -9.38 -15.11
C ILE A 199 22.46 -8.88 -16.56
N GLY A 200 22.41 -7.56 -16.77
CA GLY A 200 22.26 -6.95 -18.10
C GLY A 200 20.88 -7.12 -18.76
N LYS A 201 19.86 -7.57 -18.03
CA LYS A 201 18.48 -7.76 -18.51
C LYS A 201 17.56 -6.65 -18.01
N LYS A 202 16.33 -6.61 -18.52
CA LYS A 202 15.24 -5.73 -18.05
C LYS A 202 13.98 -6.52 -17.79
N VAL A 203 13.14 -6.07 -16.85
CA VAL A 203 11.84 -6.69 -16.54
C VAL A 203 10.70 -5.81 -17.09
N PHE A 204 9.90 -6.35 -18.02
CA PHE A 204 8.78 -5.66 -18.66
C PHE A 204 7.44 -5.81 -17.92
N ARG A 205 7.21 -6.98 -17.33
CA ARG A 205 6.01 -7.28 -16.53
C ARG A 205 6.46 -7.90 -15.21
N LEU A 206 5.86 -7.44 -14.11
CA LEU A 206 6.11 -7.96 -12.77
C LEU A 206 4.76 -8.02 -12.04
N ALA A 207 4.44 -9.18 -11.47
CA ALA A 207 3.29 -9.36 -10.61
C ALA A 207 3.65 -10.23 -9.40
N ARG A 208 3.14 -9.89 -8.21
CA ARG A 208 3.29 -10.73 -7.02
C ARG A 208 2.16 -11.76 -6.97
N LEU A 209 2.49 -13.01 -7.26
CA LEU A 209 1.54 -14.12 -7.21
C LEU A 209 1.17 -14.48 -5.78
N GLU A 210 2.13 -14.40 -4.87
CA GLU A 210 1.97 -14.82 -3.47
C GLU A 210 2.65 -13.85 -2.50
N TYR A 211 2.03 -13.65 -1.34
CA TYR A 211 2.64 -12.98 -0.20
C TYR A 211 2.30 -13.75 1.08
N ALA A 212 3.31 -14.20 1.82
CA ALA A 212 3.14 -14.90 3.10
C ALA A 212 2.26 -16.17 3.02
N GLY A 213 2.35 -16.95 1.94
CA GLY A 213 1.52 -18.13 1.70
C GLY A 213 0.12 -17.84 1.16
N LEU A 214 -0.20 -16.58 0.81
CA LEU A 214 -1.52 -16.16 0.33
C LEU A 214 -1.47 -15.74 -1.15
N THR A 215 -2.35 -16.33 -1.96
CA THR A 215 -2.45 -16.11 -3.42
C THR A 215 -3.69 -15.29 -3.79
N ALA A 216 -3.61 -14.51 -4.88
CA ALA A 216 -4.76 -13.78 -5.43
C ALA A 216 -5.68 -14.67 -6.29
N GLU A 217 -5.67 -15.98 -6.05
CA GLU A 217 -6.50 -16.92 -6.79
C GLU A 217 -7.99 -16.62 -6.59
N GLY A 218 -8.76 -16.65 -7.69
CA GLY A 218 -10.16 -16.25 -7.69
C GLY A 218 -10.44 -14.75 -7.55
N LEU A 219 -9.43 -13.88 -7.47
CA LEU A 219 -9.59 -12.42 -7.39
C LEU A 219 -9.10 -11.72 -8.68
N LYS A 220 -9.94 -10.90 -9.29
CA LYS A 220 -9.55 -10.04 -10.41
C LYS A 220 -8.76 -8.81 -9.92
N PRO A 221 -7.93 -8.17 -10.76
CA PRO A 221 -7.26 -6.91 -10.42
C PRO A 221 -8.27 -5.83 -9.98
N GLY A 222 -8.05 -5.24 -8.79
CA GLY A 222 -8.94 -4.25 -8.19
C GLY A 222 -10.01 -4.84 -7.25
N GLU A 223 -10.08 -6.16 -7.10
CA GLU A 223 -10.91 -6.86 -6.13
C GLU A 223 -10.15 -7.16 -4.82
N PHE A 224 -10.91 -7.49 -3.78
CA PHE A 224 -10.42 -7.88 -2.47
C PHE A 224 -11.40 -8.84 -1.81
N ARG A 225 -10.91 -9.64 -0.85
CA ARG A 225 -11.73 -10.45 0.05
C ARG A 225 -11.22 -10.35 1.49
N PRO A 226 -12.07 -10.53 2.51
CA PRO A 226 -11.57 -10.79 3.86
C PRO A 226 -10.72 -12.08 3.87
N LEU A 227 -9.73 -12.15 4.75
CA LEU A 227 -9.02 -13.40 5.01
C LEU A 227 -9.92 -14.38 5.77
N PHE A 228 -9.79 -15.66 5.45
CA PHE A 228 -10.39 -16.75 6.21
C PHE A 228 -9.66 -16.91 7.55
N THR A 229 -10.37 -17.41 8.58
CA THR A 229 -9.79 -17.63 9.92
C THR A 229 -8.50 -18.47 9.87
N LYS A 230 -8.46 -19.52 9.04
CA LYS A 230 -7.29 -20.37 8.84
C LYS A 230 -6.07 -19.59 8.31
N GLU A 231 -6.28 -18.68 7.36
CA GLU A 231 -5.22 -17.81 6.82
C GLU A 231 -4.69 -16.85 7.90
N ILE A 232 -5.59 -16.23 8.65
CA ILE A 232 -5.24 -15.32 9.75
C ILE A 232 -4.43 -16.06 10.83
N ASP A 233 -4.83 -17.28 11.19
CA ASP A 233 -4.15 -18.05 12.21
C ASP A 233 -2.79 -18.61 11.74
N ALA A 234 -2.66 -18.93 10.44
CA ALA A 234 -1.37 -19.23 9.83
C ALA A 234 -0.41 -18.02 9.89
N LEU A 235 -0.86 -16.82 9.51
CA LEU A 235 -0.07 -15.59 9.63
C LEU A 235 0.36 -15.31 11.09
N LYS A 236 -0.55 -15.49 12.06
CA LYS A 236 -0.22 -15.34 13.49
C LYS A 236 0.81 -16.36 13.96
N LYS A 237 0.67 -17.63 13.56
CA LYS A 237 1.59 -18.72 13.92
C LYS A 237 3.00 -18.46 13.38
N SER A 238 3.11 -18.01 12.13
CA SER A 238 4.39 -17.83 11.44
C SER A 238 5.10 -16.51 11.77
N TYR A 239 4.36 -15.39 11.90
CA TYR A 239 4.99 -14.05 11.91
C TYR A 239 4.71 -13.22 13.16
N PHE A 240 3.56 -13.37 13.81
CA PHE A 240 3.19 -12.52 14.94
C PHE A 240 3.87 -12.92 16.26
N ASN A 241 4.40 -14.14 16.38
CA ASN A 241 4.71 -14.71 17.69
C ASN A 241 5.86 -15.74 17.79
N PRO A 242 7.10 -15.43 17.36
CA PRO A 242 8.24 -16.32 17.58
C PRO A 242 8.63 -16.44 19.08
N HIS A 243 8.70 -15.33 19.83
CA HIS A 243 9.24 -15.35 21.20
C HIS A 243 8.31 -15.88 22.30
N ARG A 244 6.98 -15.95 22.14
CA ARG A 244 6.15 -16.65 23.15
C ARG A 244 6.25 -18.16 23.02
N ARG A 245 6.64 -18.73 21.86
CA ARG A 245 6.92 -20.18 21.74
C ARG A 245 8.05 -20.57 22.70
N TRP A 246 9.15 -19.82 22.72
CA TRP A 246 10.25 -20.02 23.68
C TRP A 246 9.76 -20.08 25.14
N LYS A 247 8.99 -19.08 25.62
CA LYS A 247 8.46 -19.11 27.01
C LYS A 247 7.33 -20.12 27.24
N ALA A 248 6.62 -20.56 26.21
CA ALA A 248 5.53 -21.53 26.34
C ALA A 248 6.05 -22.98 26.34
N ASN A 249 6.99 -23.30 25.45
CA ASN A 249 7.67 -24.60 25.41
C ASN A 249 8.48 -24.80 26.69
N ARG A 250 9.32 -23.82 27.10
CA ARG A 250 10.09 -23.93 28.36
C ARG A 250 9.18 -24.21 29.56
N ARG A 251 8.00 -23.60 29.64
CA ARG A 251 7.00 -23.85 30.70
C ARG A 251 6.22 -25.17 30.57
N ALA A 252 6.20 -25.76 29.38
CA ALA A 252 5.63 -27.09 29.16
C ALA A 252 6.67 -28.17 29.53
N GLU A 253 7.93 -27.96 29.16
CA GLU A 253 9.08 -28.80 29.53
C GLU A 253 9.37 -28.75 31.02
N GLU A 254 9.48 -27.57 31.64
CA GLU A 254 9.58 -27.39 33.10
C GLU A 254 8.48 -28.16 33.83
N ARG A 255 7.23 -28.05 33.35
CA ARG A 255 6.06 -28.69 33.96
C ARG A 255 6.03 -30.20 33.70
N ARG A 256 6.58 -30.66 32.58
CA ARG A 256 6.71 -32.09 32.24
C ARG A 256 7.82 -32.75 33.06
N ALA A 257 8.99 -32.12 33.17
CA ALA A 257 10.07 -32.57 34.06
C ALA A 257 9.62 -32.63 35.53
N LEU A 258 8.82 -31.66 35.99
CA LEU A 258 8.22 -31.68 37.33
C LEU A 258 7.25 -32.86 37.56
N LEU A 259 6.59 -33.33 36.49
CA LEU A 259 5.64 -34.45 36.53
C LEU A 259 6.31 -35.82 36.31
N GLU A 260 7.42 -35.85 35.56
CA GLU A 260 8.21 -37.04 35.24
C GLU A 260 9.40 -37.25 36.22
N GLY A 261 9.64 -36.30 37.15
CA GLY A 261 10.57 -36.46 38.27
C GLY A 261 12.06 -36.21 37.95
N ALA A 262 12.38 -35.61 36.80
CA ALA A 262 13.75 -35.35 36.38
C ALA A 262 14.31 -34.03 36.97
N PRO A 263 15.59 -33.99 37.41
CA PRO A 263 16.22 -32.75 37.85
C PRO A 263 16.39 -31.77 36.69
N ILE A 264 16.16 -30.48 36.95
CA ILE A 264 16.39 -29.41 35.99
C ILE A 264 17.86 -29.00 36.10
N ASP A 265 18.64 -29.16 35.03
CA ASP A 265 20.00 -28.65 34.97
C ASP A 265 19.97 -27.11 34.78
N GLU A 266 20.60 -26.39 35.70
CA GLU A 266 20.65 -24.91 35.69
C GLU A 266 21.86 -24.35 34.92
N HIS A 267 22.76 -25.20 34.41
CA HIS A 267 24.01 -24.78 33.76
C HIS A 267 24.27 -25.42 32.39
N PHE A 268 23.37 -25.16 31.43
CA PHE A 268 23.61 -25.40 30.01
C PHE A 268 23.66 -24.08 29.22
N GLU A 269 24.85 -23.53 29.03
CA GLU A 269 25.08 -22.48 28.03
C GLU A 269 25.32 -23.13 26.67
N PHE A 270 24.41 -22.88 25.72
CA PHE A 270 24.67 -23.11 24.30
C PHE A 270 24.54 -21.79 23.52
N GLY A 271 25.67 -21.32 23.02
CA GLY A 271 25.73 -20.40 21.89
C GLY A 271 26.00 -21.18 20.61
N GLY A 272 25.77 -20.54 19.46
CA GLY A 272 26.03 -21.13 18.15
C GLY A 272 24.76 -21.56 17.42
N ASP A 273 24.39 -20.73 16.45
CA ASP A 273 23.85 -21.11 15.14
C ASP A 273 22.49 -21.81 15.02
N LEU A 274 21.97 -21.77 13.79
CA LEU A 274 20.66 -22.27 13.39
C LEU A 274 20.91 -23.45 12.45
N ASP A 275 20.67 -24.67 12.93
CA ASP A 275 21.03 -25.90 12.24
C ASP A 275 20.21 -26.14 10.96
N GLU A 276 20.82 -26.84 10.00
CA GLU A 276 20.32 -27.01 8.62
C GLU A 276 19.08 -27.92 8.50
N GLU A 277 18.63 -28.57 9.58
CA GLU A 277 17.49 -29.51 9.56
C GLU A 277 16.13 -28.85 9.32
N ASP A 278 15.98 -27.56 9.64
CA ASP A 278 14.76 -26.77 9.33
C ASP A 278 14.54 -26.59 7.81
N ALA A 279 15.55 -26.90 6.97
CA ALA A 279 15.43 -26.85 5.51
C ALA A 279 14.75 -28.10 4.92
N ALA A 280 15.01 -29.29 5.48
CA ALA A 280 14.54 -30.58 4.93
C ALA A 280 13.01 -30.75 5.04
N ALA A 281 12.41 -30.25 6.12
CA ALA A 281 10.96 -30.32 6.34
C ALA A 281 10.12 -29.49 5.33
N PHE A 282 10.75 -28.69 4.46
CA PHE A 282 10.06 -27.83 3.48
C PHE A 282 9.82 -28.51 2.13
N GLU A 283 10.64 -29.48 1.71
CA GLU A 283 10.46 -30.19 0.43
C GLU A 283 9.30 -31.19 0.46
N GLU A 284 9.13 -31.91 1.56
CA GLU A 284 8.19 -33.05 1.63
C GLU A 284 6.70 -32.63 1.56
N THR A 285 6.37 -31.37 1.89
CA THR A 285 4.96 -30.90 1.97
C THR A 285 4.40 -30.38 0.64
N PHE A 286 5.23 -30.18 -0.40
CA PHE A 286 4.81 -29.64 -1.70
C PHE A 286 5.15 -30.53 -2.91
N GLY A 287 5.64 -31.74 -2.66
CA GLY A 287 5.71 -32.79 -3.68
C GLY A 287 4.31 -33.26 -4.11
N ARG A 288 3.99 -33.10 -5.40
CA ARG A 288 2.72 -33.48 -6.07
C ARG A 288 1.51 -32.57 -5.80
N GLY A 289 1.46 -31.48 -6.56
CA GLY A 289 0.30 -30.59 -6.67
C GLY A 289 0.24 -29.91 -8.04
N GLY A 290 0.38 -30.69 -9.12
CA GLY A 290 0.26 -30.20 -10.49
C GLY A 290 -1.19 -29.84 -10.83
N ALA A 291 -1.66 -28.69 -10.35
CA ALA A 291 -2.80 -28.03 -10.93
C ALA A 291 -2.36 -27.30 -12.20
N GLU A 292 -2.83 -27.73 -13.35
CA GLU A 292 -2.59 -27.06 -14.63
C GLU A 292 -3.19 -25.66 -14.59
N PHE A 293 -2.33 -24.65 -14.44
CA PHE A 293 -2.74 -23.26 -14.51
C PHE A 293 -2.96 -22.87 -15.98
N GLU A 294 -4.17 -23.03 -16.49
CA GLU A 294 -4.53 -22.48 -17.80
C GLU A 294 -4.58 -20.95 -17.74
N PRO A 295 -3.72 -20.24 -18.48
CA PRO A 295 -3.74 -18.79 -18.53
C PRO A 295 -4.91 -18.33 -19.41
N ARG A 296 -5.99 -17.83 -18.81
CA ARG A 296 -7.03 -17.11 -19.57
C ARG A 296 -6.41 -15.94 -20.34
N GLU A 297 -6.72 -15.85 -21.63
CA GLU A 297 -6.14 -14.89 -22.58
C GLU A 297 -6.58 -13.43 -22.36
N ASP A 298 -7.45 -13.14 -21.39
CA ASP A 298 -7.94 -11.81 -21.08
C ASP A 298 -6.93 -10.98 -20.25
N TRP A 299 -5.77 -10.71 -20.86
CA TRP A 299 -4.78 -9.74 -20.40
C TRP A 299 -4.62 -8.62 -21.43
N GLY A 300 -5.75 -8.07 -21.87
CA GLY A 300 -5.86 -7.10 -22.95
C GLY A 300 -4.86 -5.94 -22.85
N ASP A 301 -4.05 -5.78 -23.90
CA ASP A 301 -3.18 -4.62 -24.07
C ASP A 301 -4.03 -3.41 -24.47
N ALA A 302 -4.15 -2.44 -23.56
CA ALA A 302 -4.75 -1.15 -23.87
C ALA A 302 -3.80 -0.35 -24.77
N GLU A 303 -4.00 -0.46 -26.08
CA GLU A 303 -3.16 0.18 -27.09
C GLU A 303 -3.22 1.72 -27.09
N ARG A 304 -2.18 2.30 -27.69
CA ARG A 304 -1.95 3.74 -27.85
C ARG A 304 -3.04 4.41 -28.68
N SER A 305 -3.77 5.35 -28.10
CA SER A 305 -4.68 6.23 -28.84
C SER A 305 -3.92 7.34 -29.60
N ALA A 306 -3.42 7.02 -30.79
CA ALA A 306 -3.04 8.04 -31.76
C ALA A 306 -4.30 8.66 -32.39
N ARG A 307 -4.44 9.99 -32.29
CA ARG A 307 -5.48 10.74 -33.02
C ARG A 307 -5.06 10.93 -34.48
N PRO A 308 -6.03 10.98 -35.40
CA PRO A 308 -6.17 12.23 -36.15
C PRO A 308 -7.60 12.80 -36.19
N SER A 309 -7.69 14.01 -36.72
CA SER A 309 -8.85 14.92 -36.69
C SER A 309 -9.98 14.56 -37.65
N ALA A 310 -11.22 14.88 -37.25
CA ALA A 310 -12.37 14.88 -38.15
C ALA A 310 -12.46 16.17 -38.99
N ARG A 311 -12.73 16.04 -40.30
CA ARG A 311 -13.67 16.86 -41.12
C ARG A 311 -13.56 16.49 -42.61
N GLY A 312 -14.72 16.37 -43.27
CA GLY A 312 -14.81 16.25 -44.75
C GLY A 312 -15.96 15.35 -45.22
N ARG A 313 -17.04 15.95 -45.74
CA ARG A 313 -18.15 15.27 -46.44
C ARG A 313 -18.12 15.66 -47.92
N ARG A 314 -18.79 14.87 -48.77
CA ARG A 314 -18.95 14.99 -50.25
C ARG A 314 -17.71 14.49 -51.02
N GLY A 315 -17.82 13.89 -52.21
CA GLY A 315 -18.96 13.51 -53.06
C GLY A 315 -18.48 12.49 -54.12
N GLY A 316 -19.39 11.91 -54.93
CA GLY A 316 -19.08 10.78 -55.83
C GLY A 316 -18.52 11.12 -57.23
N HIS A 317 -18.64 10.15 -58.14
CA HIS A 317 -18.00 9.99 -59.47
C HIS A 317 -16.56 9.44 -59.36
N ALA A 318 -16.19 8.25 -59.86
CA ALA A 318 -16.39 7.55 -61.15
C ALA A 318 -15.15 7.72 -62.06
N GLU A 319 -14.66 6.59 -62.59
CA GLU A 319 -13.80 6.33 -63.79
C GLU A 319 -12.70 7.38 -64.14
N GLU A 320 -11.45 7.02 -64.41
CA GLU A 320 -11.00 6.34 -65.64
C GLU A 320 -9.47 6.06 -65.57
N GLU A 321 -8.92 5.29 -66.52
CA GLU A 321 -7.50 4.95 -66.62
C GLU A 321 -6.65 6.08 -67.26
N GLY A 322 -5.32 6.10 -67.03
CA GLY A 322 -4.43 7.05 -67.70
C GLY A 322 -2.94 6.89 -67.36
N GLN A 323 -2.14 6.42 -68.31
CA GLN A 323 -0.67 6.34 -68.24
C GLN A 323 0.02 7.66 -68.67
N VAL A 324 1.35 7.69 -68.49
CA VAL A 324 2.36 8.66 -69.00
C VAL A 324 2.20 10.14 -68.60
N GLY A 325 3.28 10.92 -68.40
CA GLY A 325 4.72 10.61 -68.40
C GLY A 325 5.58 11.88 -68.49
N ALA A 326 6.90 11.72 -68.33
CA ALA A 326 7.97 12.66 -68.74
C ALA A 326 8.18 14.03 -68.04
N GLU A 327 9.41 14.19 -67.51
CA GLU A 327 10.36 15.31 -67.71
C GLU A 327 10.10 16.77 -67.26
N GLY A 328 11.12 17.34 -66.58
CA GLY A 328 11.86 18.47 -67.19
C GLY A 328 12.00 19.80 -66.41
N GLY A 329 13.24 20.28 -66.26
CA GLY A 329 13.61 21.70 -66.00
C GLY A 329 13.56 22.17 -64.54
N ARG A 330 14.65 22.49 -63.81
CA ARG A 330 15.78 23.45 -63.98
C ARG A 330 15.45 24.95 -63.78
N GLY A 331 16.21 25.59 -62.88
CA GLY A 331 16.28 27.05 -62.63
C GLY A 331 15.85 27.39 -61.20
N ARG A 332 16.69 27.77 -60.21
CA ARG A 332 18.05 28.33 -60.08
C ARG A 332 18.15 29.87 -60.26
N ARG A 333 18.63 30.54 -59.18
CA ARG A 333 18.88 32.00 -58.97
C ARG A 333 17.60 32.80 -58.66
N GLY A 334 17.56 33.76 -57.73
CA GLY A 334 18.49 34.27 -56.70
C GLY A 334 17.67 35.10 -55.68
N ARG A 335 18.17 36.01 -54.83
CA ARG A 335 19.52 36.47 -54.47
C ARG A 335 19.38 37.36 -53.20
N GLY A 336 20.27 37.26 -52.21
CA GLY A 336 20.34 38.18 -51.04
C GLY A 336 19.27 37.93 -49.94
N GLY A 337 19.49 38.32 -48.69
CA GLY A 337 20.70 38.91 -48.09
C GLY A 337 20.50 39.29 -46.61
N ALA A 338 21.60 39.52 -45.90
CA ALA A 338 21.72 40.03 -44.52
C ALA A 338 21.19 39.16 -43.34
N ARG A 339 22.09 38.92 -42.38
CA ARG A 339 21.83 38.46 -41.01
C ARG A 339 21.93 39.66 -40.05
N ALA A 340 21.53 39.43 -38.80
CA ALA A 340 21.79 40.26 -37.60
C ALA A 340 20.94 41.56 -37.57
N ILE A 341 20.66 42.18 -36.42
CA ILE A 341 21.40 42.22 -35.15
C ILE A 341 20.45 42.11 -33.93
N GLU A 342 20.91 41.51 -32.83
CA GLU A 342 20.24 41.56 -31.51
C GLU A 342 20.51 42.88 -30.77
N GLY A 343 19.53 43.34 -29.98
CA GLY A 343 19.82 44.06 -28.73
C GLY A 343 19.54 45.56 -28.69
N SER A 344 18.54 45.94 -27.89
CA SER A 344 18.63 46.91 -26.78
C SER A 344 17.19 47.10 -26.22
N GLU A 345 17.00 46.84 -24.92
CA GLU A 345 16.81 47.85 -23.86
C GLU A 345 15.53 48.71 -23.97
N GLY A 346 14.93 49.09 -22.83
CA GLY A 346 13.98 50.21 -22.84
C GLY A 346 12.68 50.12 -22.02
N GLY A 347 12.72 49.64 -20.78
CA GLY A 347 12.21 50.38 -19.60
C GLY A 347 10.75 50.90 -19.44
N ARG A 348 10.30 50.79 -18.19
CA ARG A 348 9.53 51.79 -17.38
C ARG A 348 8.06 52.12 -17.74
N GLY A 349 7.18 51.98 -16.73
CA GLY A 349 5.88 52.68 -16.63
C GLY A 349 4.81 51.82 -15.91
N ARG A 350 4.64 51.84 -14.58
CA ARG A 350 4.06 52.86 -13.66
C ARG A 350 2.57 53.21 -13.87
N ARG A 351 1.84 53.21 -12.73
CA ARG A 351 0.45 53.69 -12.45
C ARG A 351 -0.64 52.69 -12.89
N ALA A 352 -1.62 52.24 -12.08
CA ALA A 352 -2.24 52.67 -10.81
C ALA A 352 -3.34 53.77 -10.90
N ARG A 353 -4.60 53.32 -10.81
CA ARG A 353 -5.86 53.91 -10.27
C ARG A 353 -6.99 52.91 -10.65
N ALA A 354 -7.94 52.46 -9.83
CA ALA A 354 -8.67 53.00 -8.68
C ALA A 354 -9.75 54.03 -9.05
N ASP A 355 -11.01 53.58 -9.04
CA ASP A 355 -12.31 54.23 -8.71
C ASP A 355 -13.37 53.09 -8.82
N ARG A 356 -14.31 52.78 -7.91
CA ARG A 356 -15.06 53.45 -6.83
C ARG A 356 -16.27 54.30 -7.30
N PHE A 357 -17.46 53.69 -7.36
CA PHE A 357 -18.77 54.37 -7.23
C PHE A 357 -19.86 53.40 -6.73
N ALA A 358 -21.03 53.93 -6.37
CA ALA A 358 -21.62 53.74 -5.04
C ALA A 358 -23.16 53.63 -5.04
N GLU A 359 -23.70 53.11 -3.91
CA GLU A 359 -25.02 53.34 -3.29
C GLU A 359 -26.33 53.29 -4.12
N ARG A 360 -27.26 52.47 -3.62
CA ARG A 360 -28.55 52.91 -3.02
C ARG A 360 -29.18 51.75 -2.22
N GLY A 361 -29.94 52.07 -1.19
CA GLY A 361 -30.72 51.10 -0.40
C GLY A 361 -32.04 51.70 0.08
N ASP A 362 -32.83 50.96 0.86
CA ASP A 362 -33.87 51.58 1.71
C ASP A 362 -34.22 50.71 2.95
N ARG A 363 -35.01 51.29 3.87
CA ARG A 363 -35.18 50.91 5.28
C ARG A 363 -36.59 50.37 5.64
N LYS A 364 -36.74 50.02 6.93
CA LYS A 364 -37.96 49.87 7.78
C LYS A 364 -38.50 48.43 7.88
N LYS A 365 -39.03 47.94 9.02
CA LYS A 365 -39.18 48.48 10.40
C LYS A 365 -39.49 47.33 11.37
N SER A 366 -39.04 47.40 12.63
CA SER A 366 -39.66 46.74 13.81
C SER A 366 -40.76 47.67 14.40
N PRO A 367 -41.48 47.39 15.52
CA PRO A 367 -41.25 46.49 16.67
C PRO A 367 -42.33 45.37 16.76
N ASP A 368 -42.61 44.59 17.82
CA ASP A 368 -42.06 44.37 19.19
C ASP A 368 -42.40 42.89 19.59
N GLY A 369 -42.34 42.32 20.80
CA GLY A 369 -41.92 42.79 22.15
C GLY A 369 -42.52 41.90 23.27
N GLY A 370 -41.73 41.51 24.29
CA GLY A 370 -42.25 40.72 25.42
C GLY A 370 -41.21 39.94 26.26
N ARG A 371 -40.87 40.48 27.45
CA ARG A 371 -40.29 39.73 28.60
C ARG A 371 -41.50 39.01 29.30
N THR A 372 -41.44 37.92 30.07
CA THR A 372 -40.60 37.46 31.21
C THR A 372 -40.85 35.92 31.42
N ASP A 373 -40.45 35.15 32.45
CA ASP A 373 -39.59 35.31 33.66
C ASP A 373 -38.98 33.94 34.10
N LEU A 374 -38.31 33.93 35.26
CA LEU A 374 -37.79 32.80 36.04
C LEU A 374 -38.87 31.81 36.55
N ARG A 375 -38.53 30.50 36.61
CA ARG A 375 -38.62 29.68 37.85
C ARG A 375 -38.03 28.26 37.72
N LYS A 376 -37.35 27.81 38.78
CA LYS A 376 -36.95 26.40 39.04
C LYS A 376 -38.02 25.70 39.91
N PRO A 377 -37.97 24.37 40.11
CA PRO A 377 -39.14 23.53 40.42
C PRO A 377 -39.47 23.40 41.90
N PRO A 378 -40.64 22.83 42.26
CA PRO A 378 -40.93 22.33 43.60
C PRO A 378 -40.46 20.87 43.80
N HIS A 379 -40.07 20.57 45.04
CA HIS A 379 -39.87 19.23 45.58
C HIS A 379 -41.12 18.79 46.36
N ARG A 380 -41.42 17.48 46.37
CA ARG A 380 -42.19 16.66 47.34
C ARG A 380 -42.80 15.48 46.60
N ASP A 381 -43.12 14.33 47.19
CA ASP A 381 -42.62 13.50 48.29
C ASP A 381 -43.57 12.27 48.26
N GLU A 382 -43.10 11.12 48.74
CA GLU A 382 -43.87 9.97 49.25
C GLU A 382 -45.26 9.61 48.66
N ALA A 383 -45.43 8.37 48.16
CA ALA A 383 -46.08 7.31 48.96
C ALA A 383 -46.50 6.03 48.18
N GLN A 384 -46.11 4.89 48.75
CA GLN A 384 -46.92 3.66 48.91
C GLN A 384 -47.45 2.84 47.68
N LYS A 385 -46.78 1.71 47.44
CA LYS A 385 -47.22 0.36 47.91
C LYS A 385 -48.66 -0.08 47.57
N LYS A 386 -48.84 -0.97 46.58
CA LYS A 386 -49.46 -2.32 46.76
C LYS A 386 -49.60 -3.20 45.50
N LYS A 387 -49.13 -4.44 45.68
CA LYS A 387 -49.76 -5.74 45.34
C LYS A 387 -49.82 -6.28 43.90
N ARG A 388 -49.53 -7.59 43.89
CA ARG A 388 -49.95 -8.68 42.97
C ARG A 388 -49.16 -8.78 41.65
N ARG A 389 -48.67 -9.96 41.28
CA ARG A 389 -48.80 -11.30 41.91
C ARG A 389 -47.56 -12.15 41.68
#